data_AF-A0A8J6J4N5-F1
#
_entry.id   AF-A0A8J6J4N5-F1
#
_cell.length_a   1.000
_cell.length_b   1.000
_cell.length_c   1.000
_cell.angle_alpha   90.00
_cell.angle_beta   90.00
_cell.angle_gamma   90.00
#
_symmetry.space_group_name_H-M   'P 1'
#
loop_
_entity.id
_entity.type
_entity.pdbx_description
1 polymer ?
#
loop_
_entity_poly.entity_id
_entity_poly.type
_entity_poly.pdbx_seq_one_letter_code
_entity_poly.pdbx_strand_id
1 'polypeptide(L)'
;MATKTMFGVQVTDLGNVIETVEEHMETVRGKPFRAKLYRRNGLAQYIERDGSVTLADSACFYDCGSDGVSRSYISHRDELPTEEEKAAGRKLIQEAATRAMVAAGIW
;
A
#
# COMPACT_ATOMS: atom_id res chain seq x y z
N MET A 1 -13.23 17.32 9.73
CA MET A 1 -12.71 15.99 9.35
C MET A 1 -13.76 15.31 8.50
N ALA A 2 -13.39 14.87 7.29
CA ALA A 2 -14.29 14.14 6.41
C ALA A 2 -14.09 12.64 6.64
N THR A 3 -15.19 11.92 6.83
CA THR A 3 -15.17 10.45 6.94
C THR A 3 -15.86 9.87 5.72
N LYS A 4 -15.21 8.91 5.06
CA LYS A 4 -15.77 8.20 3.91
C LYS A 4 -15.49 6.71 4.00
N THR A 5 -16.32 5.90 3.35
CA THR A 5 -16.04 4.47 3.21
C THR A 5 -15.44 4.21 1.83
N MET A 6 -14.30 3.51 1.80
CA MET A 6 -13.59 3.13 0.57
C MET A 6 -13.20 1.67 0.65
N PHE A 7 -13.61 0.86 -0.33
CA PHE A 7 -13.20 -0.56 -0.43
C PHE A 7 -13.41 -1.36 0.86
N GLY A 8 -14.50 -1.07 1.58
CA GLY A 8 -14.83 -1.73 2.85
C GLY A 8 -14.03 -1.22 4.06
N VAL A 9 -13.27 -0.14 3.93
CA VAL A 9 -12.50 0.52 4.98
C VAL A 9 -13.13 1.88 5.28
N GLN A 10 -13.31 2.22 6.56
CA GLN A 10 -13.67 3.57 6.95
C GLN A 10 -12.40 4.43 6.99
N VAL A 11 -12.45 5.58 6.34
CA VAL A 11 -11.31 6.48 6.19
C VAL A 11 -11.68 7.83 6.79
N THR A 12 -10.86 8.31 7.71
CA THR A 12 -10.99 9.64 8.31
C THR A 12 -9.74 10.46 8.00
N ASP A 13 -9.94 11.56 7.28
CA ASP A 13 -8.84 12.43 6.86
C ASP A 13 -8.47 13.40 7.99
N LEU A 14 -7.20 13.32 8.42
CA LEU A 14 -6.68 14.07 9.57
C LEU A 14 -5.87 15.32 9.15
N GLY A 15 -5.52 15.42 7.87
CA GLY A 15 -4.82 16.56 7.29
C GLY A 15 -5.29 16.87 5.88
N ASN A 16 -4.45 17.56 5.12
CA ASN A 16 -4.68 17.76 3.69
C ASN A 16 -4.31 16.48 2.95
N VAL A 17 -5.32 15.75 2.48
CA VAL A 17 -5.15 14.50 1.73
C VAL A 17 -5.39 14.76 0.25
N ILE A 18 -4.38 14.50 -0.56
CA ILE A 18 -4.47 14.53 -2.02
C ILE A 18 -4.80 13.11 -2.49
N GLU A 19 -5.92 12.97 -3.18
CA GLU A 19 -6.33 11.72 -3.82
C GLU A 19 -6.16 11.83 -5.32
N THR A 20 -5.44 10.88 -5.91
CA THR A 20 -5.32 10.72 -7.36
C THR A 20 -5.85 9.35 -7.76
N VAL A 21 -6.54 9.29 -8.89
CA VAL A 21 -7.07 8.05 -9.45
C VAL A 21 -6.48 7.88 -10.83
N GLU A 22 -5.84 6.74 -11.06
CA GLU A 22 -5.32 6.35 -12.35
C GLU A 22 -6.01 5.06 -12.78
N GLU A 23 -6.27 4.93 -14.07
CA GLU A 23 -6.87 3.72 -14.64
C GLU A 23 -5.95 3.15 -15.71
N HIS A 24 -5.70 1.85 -15.63
CA HIS A 24 -4.80 1.14 -16.53
C HIS A 24 -5.45 -0.15 -17.01
N MET A 25 -5.04 -0.61 -18.19
CA MET A 25 -5.38 -1.94 -18.67
C MET A 25 -4.22 -2.87 -18.35
N GLU A 26 -4.48 -3.92 -17.58
CA GLU A 26 -3.52 -4.96 -17.27
C GLU A 26 -3.91 -6.29 -17.90
N THR A 27 -2.92 -7.16 -18.12
CA THR A 27 -3.15 -8.53 -18.60
C THR A 27 -2.61 -9.52 -17.58
N VAL A 28 -3.50 -10.22 -16.89
CA VAL A 28 -3.15 -11.28 -15.95
C VAL A 28 -3.64 -12.60 -16.53
N ARG A 29 -2.75 -13.59 -16.62
CA ARG A 29 -3.03 -14.92 -17.19
C ARG A 29 -3.68 -14.86 -18.59
N GLY A 30 -3.26 -13.89 -19.41
CA GLY A 30 -3.74 -13.72 -20.79
C GLY A 30 -5.13 -13.08 -20.91
N LYS A 31 -5.74 -12.62 -19.82
CA LYS A 31 -7.02 -11.91 -19.84
C LYS A 31 -6.79 -10.43 -19.53
N PRO A 32 -7.25 -9.50 -20.41
CA PRO A 32 -7.17 -8.08 -20.11
C PRO A 32 -8.23 -7.71 -19.07
N PHE A 33 -7.87 -6.88 -18.10
CA PHE A 33 -8.79 -6.29 -17.14
C PHE A 33 -8.45 -4.83 -16.91
N ARG A 34 -9.46 -4.05 -16.53
CA ARG A 34 -9.32 -2.63 -16.21
C ARG A 34 -9.08 -2.51 -14.73
N ALA A 35 -7.89 -2.05 -14.36
CA ALA A 35 -7.53 -1.81 -12.98
C ALA A 35 -7.57 -0.32 -12.66
N LYS A 36 -7.96 0.00 -11.43
CA LYS A 36 -7.96 1.38 -10.92
C LYS A 36 -7.06 1.49 -9.71
N LEU A 37 -6.10 2.41 -9.78
CA LEU A 37 -5.22 2.73 -8.68
C LEU A 37 -5.67 4.04 -8.04
N TYR A 38 -6.11 3.96 -6.79
CA TYR A 38 -6.41 5.11 -5.95
C TYR A 38 -5.22 5.35 -5.03
N ARG A 39 -4.49 6.44 -5.26
CA ARG A 39 -3.37 6.85 -4.43
C ARG A 39 -3.82 8.01 -3.56
N ARG A 40 -3.61 7.89 -2.26
CA ARG A 40 -3.93 8.90 -1.24
C ARG A 40 -2.64 9.29 -0.53
N ASN A 41 -2.28 10.56 -0.58
CA ASN A 41 -1.11 11.11 0.09
C ASN A 41 -1.55 12.17 1.09
N GLY A 42 -1.14 12.02 2.34
CA GLY A 42 -1.57 12.84 3.47
C GLY A 42 -2.10 11.96 4.59
N LEU A 43 -1.91 12.43 5.83
CA LEU A 43 -2.23 11.69 7.03
C LEU A 43 -3.73 11.39 7.14
N ALA A 44 -4.06 10.10 7.21
CA ALA A 44 -5.41 9.61 7.39
C ALA A 44 -5.44 8.35 8.28
N GLN A 45 -6.57 8.16 8.93
CA GLN A 45 -6.88 6.98 9.72
C GLN A 45 -7.75 6.03 8.90
N TYR A 46 -7.43 4.74 8.94
CA TYR A 46 -8.09 3.67 8.21
C TYR A 46 -8.58 2.62 9.22
N ILE A 47 -9.88 2.39 9.26
CA ILE A 47 -10.52 1.41 10.14
C ILE A 47 -11.06 0.27 9.28
N GLU A 48 -10.46 -0.90 9.45
CA GLU A 48 -10.82 -2.13 8.77
C GLU A 48 -12.11 -2.75 9.34
N ARG A 49 -12.68 -3.71 8.62
CA ARG A 49 -13.93 -4.38 9.06
C ARG A 49 -13.78 -5.16 10.37
N ASP A 50 -12.58 -5.64 10.67
CA ASP A 50 -12.26 -6.31 11.93
C ASP A 50 -12.05 -5.32 13.10
N GLY A 51 -12.17 -4.02 12.84
CA GLY A 51 -11.94 -2.95 13.80
C GLY A 51 -10.48 -2.56 13.96
N SER A 52 -9.55 -3.18 13.22
CA SER A 52 -8.14 -2.77 13.25
C SER A 52 -7.97 -1.36 12.68
N VAL A 53 -7.13 -0.57 13.35
CA VAL A 53 -6.92 0.84 13.04
C VAL A 53 -5.50 1.02 12.55
N THR A 54 -5.37 1.61 11.35
CA THR A 54 -4.08 1.98 10.77
C THR A 54 -4.03 3.49 10.56
N LEU A 55 -3.01 4.14 11.11
CA LEU A 55 -2.68 5.52 10.80
C LEU A 55 -1.60 5.51 9.70
N ALA A 56 -1.84 6.19 8.59
CA ALA A 56 -0.92 6.15 7.44
C ALA A 56 -0.70 7.53 6.81
N ASP A 57 0.54 7.79 6.41
CA ASP A 57 0.94 9.00 5.66
C ASP A 57 0.56 8.89 4.19
N SER A 58 0.47 7.66 3.67
CA SER A 58 -0.08 7.39 2.36
C SER A 58 -0.72 6.02 2.28
N ALA A 59 -1.67 5.88 1.37
CA ALA A 59 -2.33 4.62 1.07
C ALA A 59 -2.52 4.45 -0.43
N CYS A 60 -2.46 3.20 -0.89
CA CYS A 60 -2.83 2.82 -2.24
C CYS A 60 -3.91 1.74 -2.18
N PHE A 61 -4.99 1.93 -2.93
CA PHE A 61 -6.03 0.93 -3.17
C PHE A 61 -5.99 0.57 -4.64
N TYR A 62 -5.66 -0.68 -4.93
CA TYR A 62 -5.61 -1.20 -6.28
C TYR A 62 -6.80 -2.11 -6.52
N ASP A 63 -7.79 -1.59 -7.23
CA ASP A 63 -9.03 -2.27 -7.55
C ASP A 63 -8.90 -2.99 -8.89
N CYS A 64 -8.87 -4.32 -8.83
CA CYS A 64 -8.83 -5.21 -9.99
C CYS A 64 -10.22 -5.76 -10.35
N GLY A 65 -11.30 -5.16 -9.84
CA GLY A 65 -12.67 -5.59 -10.10
C GLY A 65 -12.96 -6.98 -9.51
N SER A 66 -13.23 -7.96 -10.37
CA SER A 66 -13.58 -9.33 -9.92
C SER A 66 -12.44 -10.05 -9.19
N ASP A 67 -11.20 -9.65 -9.43
CA ASP A 67 -10.03 -10.25 -8.77
C ASP A 67 -9.77 -9.66 -7.37
N GLY A 68 -10.57 -8.67 -6.97
CA GLY A 68 -10.55 -8.05 -5.65
C GLY A 68 -9.74 -6.76 -5.59
N VAL A 69 -9.50 -6.30 -4.37
CA VAL A 69 -8.83 -5.03 -4.09
C VAL A 69 -7.62 -5.29 -3.22
N SER A 70 -6.44 -4.90 -3.71
CA SER A 70 -5.22 -4.85 -2.90
C SER A 70 -5.12 -3.50 -2.21
N ARG A 71 -4.62 -3.52 -0.96
CA ARG A 71 -4.53 -2.34 -0.10
C ARG A 71 -3.13 -2.31 0.49
N SER A 72 -2.46 -1.18 0.33
CA SER A 72 -1.14 -0.96 0.91
C SER A 72 -1.07 0.38 1.59
N TYR A 73 -0.34 0.42 2.70
CA TYR A 73 -0.22 1.58 3.56
C TYR A 73 1.25 1.86 3.82
N ILE A 74 1.63 3.14 3.78
CA ILE A 74 2.84 3.60 4.43
C ILE A 74 2.41 4.10 5.80
N SER A 75 2.54 3.22 6.80
CA SER A 75 2.14 3.52 8.18
C SER A 75 2.87 4.76 8.69
N HIS A 76 2.10 5.61 9.36
CA HIS A 76 2.62 6.80 10.00
C HIS A 76 3.63 6.42 11.08
N ARG A 77 4.69 7.22 11.19
CA ARG A 77 5.66 7.14 12.28
C ARG A 77 5.85 8.53 12.85
N ASP A 78 5.81 8.63 14.18
CA ASP A 78 6.10 9.88 14.87
C ASP A 78 7.53 10.37 14.55
N GLU A 79 8.45 9.42 14.36
CA GLU A 79 9.85 9.67 14.01
C GLU A 79 10.22 9.01 12.68
N LEU A 80 10.88 9.78 11.81
CA LEU A 80 11.40 9.26 10.55
C LEU A 80 12.60 8.33 10.82
N PRO A 81 12.72 7.22 10.09
CA PRO A 81 13.87 6.33 10.23
C PRO A 81 15.18 7.08 9.97
N THR A 82 16.16 6.84 10.82
CA THR A 82 17.52 7.35 10.63
C THR A 82 18.17 6.73 9.39
N GLU A 83 19.23 7.36 8.87
CA GLU A 83 19.95 6.81 7.71
C GLU A 83 20.60 5.44 8.02
N GLU A 84 20.99 5.21 9.26
CA GLU A 84 21.52 3.93 9.73
C GLU A 84 20.44 2.83 9.70
N GLU A 85 19.25 3.11 10.24
CA GLU A 85 18.12 2.17 10.18
C GLU A 85 17.69 1.89 8.72
N LYS A 86 17.69 2.91 7.86
CA LYS A 86 17.44 2.71 6.43
C LYS A 86 18.52 1.83 5.80
N ALA A 87 19.79 2.01 6.15
CA ALA A 87 20.89 1.19 5.64
C ALA A 87 20.76 -0.27 6.10
N ALA A 88 20.46 -0.50 7.38
CA ALA A 88 20.18 -1.81 7.93
C ALA A 88 18.98 -2.48 7.23
N GLY A 89 17.89 -1.73 7.03
CA GLY A 89 16.71 -2.20 6.31
C GLY A 89 17.02 -2.61 4.86
N ARG A 90 17.80 -1.80 4.13
CA ARG A 90 18.26 -2.15 2.77
C ARG A 90 19.07 -3.44 2.77
N LYS A 91 19.98 -3.62 3.73
CA LYS A 91 20.79 -4.84 3.86
C LYS A 91 19.92 -6.07 4.11
N LEU A 92 18.94 -5.97 5.00
CA LEU A 92 18.00 -7.07 5.28
C LEU A 92 17.20 -7.47 4.04
N ILE A 93 16.74 -6.50 3.24
CA ILE A 93 16.03 -6.75 1.98
C ILE A 93 16.95 -7.48 0.99
N GLN A 94 18.19 -7.03 0.86
CA GLN A 94 19.19 -7.67 -0.01
C GLN A 94 19.44 -9.12 0.42
N GLU A 95 19.68 -9.38 1.70
CA GLU A 95 19.91 -10.73 2.23
C GLU A 95 18.69 -11.64 2.06
N ALA A 96 17.47 -11.12 2.24
CA ALA A 96 16.25 -11.86 1.99
C ALA A 96 16.09 -12.21 0.50
N ALA A 97 16.32 -11.25 -0.40
CA ALA A 97 16.28 -11.47 -1.84
C ALA A 97 17.32 -12.49 -2.30
N THR A 98 18.57 -12.37 -1.82
CA THR A 98 19.64 -13.34 -2.12
C THR A 98 19.26 -14.75 -1.68
N ARG A 99 18.76 -14.92 -0.45
CA ARG A 99 18.31 -16.24 0.03
C ARG A 99 17.18 -16.82 -0.83
N ALA A 100 16.23 -16.00 -1.24
CA ALA A 100 15.15 -16.43 -2.12
C ALA A 100 15.65 -16.87 -3.50
N MET A 101 16.60 -16.13 -4.09
CA MET A 101 17.20 -16.48 -5.40
C MET A 101 17.97 -17.80 -5.35
N VAL A 102 18.77 -18.03 -4.31
CA VAL A 102 19.50 -19.30 -4.09
C VAL A 102 18.51 -20.46 -3.92
N ALA A 103 17.47 -20.28 -3.09
CA ALA A 103 16.46 -21.31 -2.88
C ALA A 103 15.68 -21.66 -4.16
N ALA A 104 15.51 -20.69 -5.07
CA ALA A 104 14.87 -20.89 -6.37
C ALA A 104 15.83 -21.46 -7.44
N GLY A 105 17.11 -21.66 -7.14
CA GLY A 105 18.12 -22.14 -8.10
C GLY A 105 18.46 -21.15 -9.22
N ILE A 106 18.20 -19.85 -8.99
CA ILE A 106 18.46 -18.78 -9.95
C ILE A 106 19.91 -18.28 -9.84
N TRP A 107 20.55 -18.50 -8.68
CA TRP A 107 21.92 -18.12 -8.36
C TRP A 107 22.71 -19.34 -7.90
#